data_AF-A0A395NJK4-F1
#
_entry.id   AF-A0A395NJK4-F1
#
_cell.length_a   1.000
_cell.length_b   1.000
_cell.length_c   1.000
_cell.angle_alpha   90.00
_cell.angle_beta   90.00
_cell.angle_gamma   90.00
#
_symmetry.space_group_name_H-M   'P 1'
#
loop_
_entity.id
_entity.type
_entity.pdbx_description
1 polymer ?
#
loop_
_entity_poly.entity_id
_entity_poly.type
_entity_poly.pdbx_seq_one_letter_code
_entity_poly.pdbx_strand_id
1 'polypeptide(L)'
;MDIRHLSEATLEIFESAVDVMANLLKAENSGLDFQIERTWHSPTADIDPSAIKCTQDAACDAVGAGQLMEMVSFAGRDSASTAMAVPTSMIFVPSRDVISQHRRNSPANGTDDTPKQAEEPLKPNQLGNKQAT
;
A
#
# COMPACT_ATOMS: atom_id res chain seq x y z
N MET A 1 -1.86 13.47 4.63
CA MET A 1 -0.99 12.57 3.83
C MET A 1 -0.89 11.24 4.58
N ASP A 2 -0.77 10.12 3.87
CA ASP A 2 -0.54 8.79 4.47
C ASP A 2 0.85 8.32 3.99
N ILE A 3 1.78 8.19 4.92
CA ILE A 3 3.18 7.83 4.65
C ILE A 3 3.48 6.59 5.48
N ARG A 4 4.03 5.55 4.84
CA ARG A 4 4.29 4.26 5.48
C ARG A 4 5.68 3.78 5.13
N HIS A 5 6.41 3.36 6.15
CA HIS A 5 7.72 2.75 5.99
C HIS A 5 8.01 1.83 7.19
N LEU A 6 8.84 0.81 7.01
CA LEU A 6 9.23 -0.11 8.09
C LEU A 6 10.30 0.46 9.02
N SER A 7 11.08 1.41 8.51
CA SER A 7 12.08 2.14 9.28
C SER A 7 11.49 3.47 9.70
N GLU A 8 11.36 3.66 11.01
CA GLU A 8 10.96 4.92 11.63
C GLU A 8 11.91 6.06 11.23
N ALA A 9 13.22 5.79 11.17
CA ALA A 9 14.21 6.80 10.75
C ALA A 9 13.97 7.29 9.32
N THR A 10 13.57 6.39 8.42
CA THR A 10 13.22 6.78 7.05
C THR A 10 11.90 7.55 7.02
N LEU A 11 10.91 7.17 7.84
CA LEU A 11 9.64 7.89 7.96
C LEU A 11 9.87 9.34 8.41
N GLU A 12 10.74 9.54 9.41
CA GLU A 12 11.11 10.86 9.92
C GLU A 12 11.83 11.74 8.88
N ILE A 13 12.66 11.14 8.02
CA ILE A 13 13.27 11.84 6.88
C ILE A 13 12.20 12.32 5.91
N PHE A 14 11.21 11.48 5.58
CA PHE A 14 10.12 11.85 4.67
C PHE A 14 9.26 12.97 5.24
N GLU A 15 8.88 12.89 6.52
CA GLU A 15 8.11 13.94 7.18
C GLU A 15 8.89 15.26 7.24
N SER A 16 10.19 15.22 7.58
CA SER A 16 11.05 16.40 7.57
C SER A 16 11.14 17.02 6.16
N ALA A 17 11.21 16.21 5.12
CA ALA A 17 11.22 16.70 3.74
C ALA A 17 9.90 17.40 3.36
N VAL A 18 8.76 16.88 3.83
CA VAL A 18 7.45 17.52 3.63
C VAL A 18 7.40 18.89 4.30
N ASP A 19 7.89 19.00 5.54
CA ASP A 19 7.92 20.26 6.28
C ASP A 19 8.84 21.30 5.61
N VAL A 20 10.02 20.88 5.14
CA VAL A 20 10.93 21.75 4.39
C VAL A 20 10.26 22.27 3.11
N MET A 21 9.64 21.39 2.33
CA MET A 21 8.94 21.80 1.10
C MET A 21 7.76 22.74 1.39
N ALA A 22 6.99 22.47 2.45
CA ALA A 22 5.90 23.33 2.87
C ALA A 22 6.37 24.75 3.20
N ASN A 23 7.48 24.87 3.93
CA ASN A 23 8.06 26.16 4.28
C ASN A 23 8.60 26.92 3.06
N LEU A 24 9.23 26.22 2.11
CA LEU A 24 9.67 26.82 0.86
C LEU A 24 8.49 27.37 0.04
N LEU A 25 7.40 26.60 -0.08
CA LEU A 25 6.21 27.03 -0.81
C LEU A 25 5.57 28.29 -0.21
N LYS A 26 5.52 28.41 1.12
CA LYS A 26 5.05 29.62 1.80
C LYS A 26 5.97 30.81 1.56
N ALA A 27 7.28 30.60 1.59
CA ALA A 27 8.26 31.66 1.38
C ALA A 27 8.18 32.23 -0.05
N GLU A 28 7.94 31.38 -1.05
CA GLU A 28 7.82 31.78 -2.46
C GLU A 28 6.45 32.37 -2.80
N ASN A 29 5.41 32.12 -1.99
CA ASN A 29 4.04 32.51 -2.27
C ASN A 29 3.39 33.16 -1.04
N SER A 30 3.60 34.47 -0.88
CA SER A 30 3.13 35.26 0.27
C SER A 30 1.61 35.29 0.48
N GLY A 31 0.81 34.80 -0.47
CA GLY A 31 -0.64 34.65 -0.35
C GLY A 31 -1.13 33.25 0.10
N LEU A 32 -0.22 32.28 0.27
CA LEU A 32 -0.57 30.92 0.70
C LEU A 32 -0.33 30.76 2.20
N ASP A 33 -1.39 30.37 2.92
CA ASP A 33 -1.32 29.97 4.31
C ASP A 33 -1.94 28.58 4.48
N PHE A 34 -1.19 27.66 5.08
CA PHE A 34 -1.62 26.29 5.33
C PHE A 34 -0.80 25.68 6.48
N GLN A 35 -1.33 24.68 7.15
CA GLN A 35 -0.64 23.97 8.22
C GLN A 35 -0.63 22.48 7.92
N ILE A 36 0.49 21.83 8.21
CA ILE A 36 0.62 20.38 8.18
C ILE A 36 0.73 19.92 9.63
N GLU A 37 -0.08 18.94 10.00
CA GLU A 37 -0.11 18.37 11.34
C GLU A 37 -0.12 16.84 11.23
N ARG A 38 0.70 16.17 12.04
CA ARG A 38 0.63 14.71 12.19
C ARG A 38 -0.55 14.36 13.10
N THR A 39 -1.65 13.92 12.49
CA THR A 39 -2.86 13.54 13.23
C THR A 39 -2.82 12.11 13.78
N TRP A 40 -1.95 11.25 13.24
CA TRP A 40 -1.83 9.86 13.65
C TRP A 40 -0.44 9.30 13.35
N HIS A 41 0.05 8.43 14.23
CA HIS A 41 1.29 7.66 14.07
C HIS A 41 1.04 6.23 14.58
N SER A 42 1.50 5.25 13.81
CA SER A 42 1.57 3.85 14.24
C SER A 42 3.00 3.40 14.08
N PRO A 43 3.70 3.05 15.17
CA PRO A 43 5.04 2.52 15.09
C PRO A 43 5.05 1.16 14.37
N THR A 44 6.19 0.83 13.79
CA THR A 44 6.43 -0.48 13.20
C THR A 44 6.32 -1.56 14.28
N ALA A 45 5.46 -2.55 14.06
CA ALA A 45 5.31 -3.70 14.94
C ALA A 45 6.26 -4.82 14.52
N ASP A 46 7.25 -5.11 15.36
CA ASP A 46 8.13 -6.27 15.16
C ASP A 46 7.34 -7.56 15.41
N ILE A 47 7.46 -8.50 14.47
CA ILE A 47 6.83 -9.81 14.55
C ILE A 47 7.83 -10.80 15.13
N ASP A 48 7.38 -11.63 16.06
CA ASP A 48 8.24 -12.59 16.77
C ASP A 48 8.85 -13.62 15.80
N PRO A 49 10.19 -13.76 15.73
CA PRO A 49 10.85 -14.69 14.82
C PRO A 49 10.47 -16.17 15.04
N SER A 50 10.16 -16.57 16.27
CA SER A 50 9.72 -17.94 16.58
C SER A 50 8.33 -18.22 16.04
N ALA A 51 7.43 -17.23 16.11
CA ALA A 51 6.09 -17.32 15.54
C ALA A 51 6.13 -17.33 14.01
N ILE A 52 7.06 -16.58 13.39
CA ILE A 52 7.31 -16.63 11.94
C ILE A 52 7.79 -18.03 11.55
N LYS A 53 8.81 -18.56 12.24
CA LYS A 53 9.37 -19.88 11.94
C LYS A 53 8.32 -20.97 12.05
N CYS A 54 7.50 -20.96 13.10
CA CYS A 54 6.42 -21.93 13.29
C CYS A 54 5.44 -21.93 12.10
N THR A 55 5.06 -20.74 11.65
CA THR A 55 4.18 -20.58 10.49
C THR A 55 4.85 -21.01 9.19
N GLN A 56 6.14 -20.69 8.99
CA GLN A 56 6.91 -21.12 7.82
C GLN A 56 7.04 -22.64 7.74
N ASP A 57 7.37 -23.30 8.86
CA ASP A 57 7.48 -24.76 8.94
C ASP A 57 6.13 -25.41 8.60
N ALA A 58 5.04 -24.95 9.23
CA ALA A 58 3.69 -25.48 8.98
C ALA A 58 3.21 -25.28 7.53
N ALA A 59 3.51 -24.12 6.94
CA ALA A 59 3.17 -23.84 5.55
C ALA A 59 4.03 -24.67 4.58
N CYS A 60 5.32 -24.89 4.89
CA CYS A 60 6.19 -25.75 4.11
C CYS A 60 5.66 -27.19 4.05
N ASP A 61 5.20 -27.72 5.18
CA ASP A 61 4.60 -29.06 5.25
C ASP A 61 3.29 -29.16 4.45
N ALA A 62 2.53 -28.05 4.35
CA ALA A 62 1.24 -28.04 3.68
C ALA A 62 1.32 -27.84 2.16
N VAL A 63 2.19 -26.95 1.67
CA VAL A 63 2.23 -26.55 0.24
C VAL A 63 3.60 -26.71 -0.42
N GLY A 64 4.63 -27.08 0.36
CA GLY A 64 6.02 -27.23 -0.09
C GLY A 64 6.77 -25.90 -0.21
N ALA A 65 8.06 -25.92 0.11
CA ALA A 65 8.96 -24.74 0.16
C ALA A 65 8.89 -23.82 -1.08
N GLY A 66 8.68 -24.39 -2.28
CA GLY A 66 8.60 -23.63 -3.54
C GLY A 66 7.33 -22.80 -3.72
N GLN A 67 6.40 -22.84 -2.77
CA GLN A 67 5.16 -22.04 -2.76
C GLN A 67 5.14 -21.01 -1.63
N LEU A 68 6.22 -20.87 -0.86
CA LEU A 68 6.34 -19.88 0.20
C LEU A 68 7.10 -18.65 -0.27
N MET A 69 6.72 -17.49 0.25
CA MET A 69 7.49 -16.25 0.15
C MET A 69 7.34 -15.44 1.43
N GLU A 70 8.41 -14.77 1.83
CA GLU A 70 8.32 -13.76 2.89
C GLU A 70 7.62 -12.50 2.36
N MET A 71 6.76 -11.93 3.19
CA MET A 71 5.97 -10.75 2.83
C MET A 71 5.83 -9.83 4.03
N VAL A 72 5.90 -8.53 3.75
CA VAL A 72 5.67 -7.47 4.73
C VAL A 72 4.26 -6.94 4.59
N SER A 73 3.55 -6.79 5.72
CA SER A 73 2.26 -6.10 5.76
C SER A 73 2.45 -4.60 5.98
N PHE A 74 2.08 -3.80 4.99
CA PHE A 74 1.96 -2.34 5.16
C PHE A 74 0.56 -1.90 5.63
N ALA A 75 -0.37 -2.85 5.75
CA ALA A 75 -1.72 -2.59 6.26
C ALA A 75 -1.78 -2.85 7.77
N GLY A 76 -2.44 -1.94 8.50
CA GLY A 76 -2.81 -2.17 9.89
C GLY A 76 -3.74 -3.38 9.99
N ARG A 77 -3.30 -4.39 10.74
CA ARG A 77 -4.07 -5.60 11.10
C ARG A 77 -4.15 -5.65 12.62
N ASP A 78 -5.17 -6.30 13.16
CA ASP A 78 -5.29 -6.51 14.61
C ASP A 78 -4.06 -7.22 15.19
N SER A 79 -3.39 -8.03 14.35
CA SER A 79 -2.10 -8.67 14.67
C SER A 79 -1.00 -7.70 15.10
N ALA A 80 -1.03 -6.43 14.65
CA ALA A 80 -0.08 -5.42 15.09
C ALA A 80 -0.28 -5.09 16.58
N SER A 81 -1.52 -5.08 17.06
CA SER A 81 -1.83 -4.88 18.47
C SER A 81 -1.51 -6.12 19.30
N THR A 82 -1.82 -7.33 18.80
CA THR A 82 -1.53 -8.56 19.55
C THR A 82 -0.03 -8.83 19.66
N ALA A 83 0.76 -8.46 18.64
CA ALA A 83 2.22 -8.58 18.64
C ALA A 83 2.88 -7.83 19.80
N MET A 84 2.24 -6.78 20.34
CA MET A 84 2.76 -6.06 21.51
C MET A 84 2.63 -6.83 22.83
N ALA A 85 1.80 -7.87 22.88
CA ALA A 85 1.51 -8.62 24.10
C ALA A 85 1.93 -10.09 24.04
N VAL A 86 1.87 -10.71 22.86
CA VAL A 86 2.11 -12.14 22.67
C VAL A 86 2.81 -12.43 21.34
N PRO A 87 3.62 -13.51 21.25
CA PRO A 87 4.20 -13.96 19.98
C PRO A 87 3.11 -14.13 18.93
N THR A 88 3.19 -13.33 17.87
CA THR A 88 2.20 -13.25 16.80
C THR A 88 2.92 -13.40 15.47
N SER A 89 2.30 -14.07 14.49
CA SER A 89 2.71 -14.04 13.08
C SER A 89 1.46 -14.06 12.18
N MET A 90 1.63 -13.82 10.88
CA MET A 90 0.53 -13.77 9.92
C MET A 90 0.80 -14.68 8.72
N ILE A 91 -0.25 -15.25 8.15
CA ILE A 91 -0.22 -15.99 6.88
C ILE A 91 -0.92 -15.15 5.83
N PHE A 92 -0.23 -14.91 4.71
CA PHE A 92 -0.82 -14.29 3.53
C PHE A 92 -1.19 -15.36 2.51
N VAL A 93 -2.39 -15.25 1.97
CA VAL A 93 -2.84 -16.07 0.83
C VAL A 93 -3.07 -15.16 -0.37
N PRO A 94 -2.77 -15.62 -1.60
CA PRO A 94 -3.05 -14.84 -2.80
C PRO A 94 -4.53 -14.47 -2.91
N SER A 95 -4.82 -13.25 -3.32
CA SER A 95 -6.18 -12.81 -3.65
C SER A 95 -6.32 -12.60 -5.15
N ARG A 96 -7.47 -12.99 -5.70
CA ARG A 96 -7.78 -12.73 -7.11
C ARG A 96 -7.97 -11.22 -7.31
N ASP A 97 -7.36 -10.68 -8.35
CA ASP A 97 -7.44 -9.28 -8.76
C ASP A 97 -6.79 -8.24 -7.82
N VAL A 98 -6.13 -8.64 -6.72
CA VAL A 98 -5.36 -7.73 -5.82
C VAL A 98 -6.19 -6.60 -5.17
N ILE A 99 -7.53 -6.64 -5.29
CA ILE A 99 -8.43 -5.61 -4.77
C ILE A 99 -8.90 -5.99 -3.36
N SER A 100 -8.42 -5.28 -2.34
CA SER A 100 -8.69 -5.59 -0.94
C SER A 100 -9.88 -4.85 -0.32
N GLN A 101 -10.28 -3.69 -0.88
CA GLN A 101 -11.28 -2.79 -0.28
C GLN A 101 -12.41 -2.36 -1.23
N HIS A 102 -12.62 -3.10 -2.32
CA HIS A 102 -13.81 -2.89 -3.17
C HIS A 102 -14.93 -3.82 -2.72
N ARG A 103 -16.12 -3.26 -2.43
CA ARG A 103 -17.33 -4.09 -2.30
C ARG A 103 -17.72 -4.60 -3.68
N ARG A 104 -17.20 -5.78 -4.05
CA ARG A 104 -17.92 -6.62 -5.00
C ARG A 104 -19.09 -7.21 -4.22
N ASN A 105 -20.29 -6.70 -4.42
CA ASN A 105 -21.48 -7.47 -4.08
C ASN A 105 -21.33 -8.78 -4.87
N SER A 106 -21.01 -9.88 -4.19
CA SER A 106 -21.06 -11.18 -4.85
C SER A 106 -22.51 -11.38 -5.32
N PRO A 107 -22.78 -11.49 -6.63
CA PRO A 107 -24.07 -12.01 -7.03
C PRO A 107 -24.11 -13.45 -6.53
N ALA A 108 -25.12 -13.78 -5.74
CA ALA A 108 -25.47 -15.17 -5.54
C ALA A 108 -25.75 -15.78 -6.93
N ASN A 109 -25.11 -16.91 -7.22
CA ASN A 109 -25.15 -17.71 -8.45
C ASN A 109 -24.29 -17.25 -9.65
N GLY A 110 -23.32 -18.12 -9.95
CA GLY A 110 -23.18 -18.84 -11.23
C GLY A 110 -23.34 -18.07 -12.54
N THR A 111 -22.26 -18.07 -13.32
CA THR A 111 -22.12 -17.70 -14.74
C THR A 111 -22.28 -16.21 -15.07
N ASP A 112 -21.15 -15.49 -15.05
CA ASP A 112 -20.93 -14.44 -16.04
C ASP A 112 -19.41 -14.33 -16.32
N ASP A 113 -18.98 -14.97 -17.40
CA ASP A 113 -17.62 -14.95 -17.92
C ASP A 113 -17.57 -14.01 -19.13
N THR A 114 -17.99 -12.76 -18.93
CA THR A 114 -17.85 -11.72 -19.96
C THR A 114 -16.41 -11.20 -19.97
N PRO A 115 -15.68 -11.28 -21.11
CA PRO A 115 -14.35 -10.69 -21.21
C PRO A 115 -14.47 -9.17 -21.09
N LYS A 116 -13.70 -8.57 -20.19
CA LYS A 116 -13.53 -7.10 -20.15
C LYS A 116 -12.96 -6.64 -21.50
N GLN A 117 -13.67 -5.72 -22.15
CA GLN A 117 -13.19 -5.01 -23.33
C GLN A 117 -11.84 -4.38 -23.00
N ALA A 118 -10.81 -4.71 -23.79
CA ALA A 118 -9.51 -4.07 -23.70
C ALA A 118 -9.67 -2.60 -24.10
N GLU A 119 -9.27 -1.66 -23.25
CA GLU A 119 -9.16 -0.26 -23.63
C GLU A 119 -8.14 -0.13 -24.77
N GLU A 120 -8.62 0.36 -25.91
CA GLU A 120 -7.82 0.61 -27.11
C GLU A 120 -6.85 1.78 -26.83
N PRO A 121 -5.56 1.68 -27.18
CA PRO A 121 -4.61 2.75 -26.92
C PRO A 121 -4.91 3.99 -27.77
N LEU A 122 -4.92 5.18 -27.13
CA LEU A 122 -5.08 6.48 -27.79
C LEU A 122 -4.09 6.64 -28.96
N LYS A 123 -4.61 6.89 -30.16
CA LYS A 123 -3.81 7.31 -31.32
C LYS A 123 -3.44 8.79 -31.22
N PRO A 124 -2.18 9.18 -31.50
CA PRO A 124 -1.78 10.58 -31.55
C PRO A 124 -2.26 11.25 -32.85
N ASN A 125 -3.20 12.20 -32.75
CA ASN A 125 -3.55 13.13 -33.84
C ASN A 125 -2.80 14.45 -33.60
N GLN A 126 -1.75 14.76 -34.36
CA GLN A 126 -1.83 15.53 -35.62
C GLN A 126 -2.45 16.92 -35.39
N LEU A 127 -1.69 17.84 -34.78
CA LEU A 127 -1.98 19.27 -34.91
C LEU A 127 -1.17 19.82 -36.10
N GLY A 128 -1.80 19.79 -37.26
CA GLY A 128 -1.32 20.42 -38.47
C GLY A 128 -1.39 21.95 -38.38
N ASN A 129 -0.32 22.56 -38.87
CA ASN A 129 -0.20 23.93 -39.38
C ASN A 129 -1.53 24.61 -39.77
N LYS A 130 -1.78 25.79 -39.22
CA LYS A 130 -2.41 26.91 -39.93
C LYS A 130 -1.72 28.23 -39.57
N GLN A 131 -0.94 28.73 -40.51
CA GLN A 131 -0.61 30.16 -40.67
C GLN A 131 -1.78 30.89 -41.39
N ALA A 132 -1.69 32.22 -41.40
CA ALA A 132 -2.53 33.26 -42.05
C ALA A 132 -3.67 33.78 -41.15
N THR A 133 -3.79 35.08 -40.86
CA THR A 133 -3.37 36.31 -41.57
C THR A 133 -3.29 37.46 -40.56
#